data_AF-A0A9W2YWH6-F1
#
_entry.id   AF-A0A9W2YWH6-F1
#
_cell.length_a   1.000
_cell.length_b   1.000
_cell.length_c   1.000
_cell.angle_alpha   90.00
_cell.angle_beta   90.00
_cell.angle_gamma   90.00
#
_symmetry.space_group_name_H-M   'P 1'
#
loop_
_entity.id
_entity.type
_entity.pdbx_description
1 polymer ?
#
loop_
_entity_poly.entity_id
_entity_poly.type
_entity_poly.pdbx_seq_one_letter_code
_entity_poly.pdbx_strand_id
1 'polypeptide(L)'
;MTYHRPSETCMVVVNLTKMHEDAERYCADTYSGGHLVYILDSETNNFTNSLLREKDFYHIGLSDKIRNGDYRWTNGQAANYKNFKTGHLSNLKHYYILMHNSVWYEIYDTDSKFICQASAERKEFFFLNDTNFVNKTNETGVLTRITWKCGVHDEHNHNFQLFYQNVNGTELHLSHVRNKKKRILRF
;
A
#
# COMPACT_ATOMS: atom_id res chain seq x y z
N MET A 1 6.54 -3.83 -11.46
CA MET A 1 5.76 -2.74 -10.82
C MET A 1 6.65 -1.53 -10.67
N THR A 2 6.09 -0.33 -10.64
CA THR A 2 6.81 0.94 -10.45
C THR A 2 6.45 1.51 -9.08
N TYR A 3 7.45 1.89 -8.29
CA TYR A 3 7.26 2.42 -6.95
C TYR A 3 6.80 3.89 -6.99
N HIS A 4 5.74 4.20 -6.24
CA HIS A 4 5.25 5.53 -5.97
C HIS A 4 5.56 5.88 -4.51
N ARG A 5 6.53 6.77 -4.31
CA ARG A 5 7.02 7.14 -2.97
C ARG A 5 5.96 7.81 -2.08
N PRO A 6 5.15 8.77 -2.54
CA PRO A 6 4.18 9.47 -1.69
C PRO A 6 3.14 8.53 -1.05
N SER A 7 2.65 7.55 -1.80
CA SER A 7 1.68 6.57 -1.29
C SER A 7 2.32 5.30 -0.72
N GLU A 8 3.65 5.16 -0.81
CA GLU A 8 4.39 3.94 -0.47
C GLU A 8 3.84 2.66 -1.13
N THR A 9 3.37 2.77 -2.37
CA THR A 9 2.81 1.64 -3.12
C THR A 9 3.58 1.34 -4.40
N CYS A 10 3.54 0.09 -4.83
CA CYS A 10 3.97 -0.34 -6.15
C CYS A 10 2.75 -0.42 -7.07
N MET A 11 2.82 0.18 -8.26
CA MET A 11 1.75 0.16 -9.26
C MET A 11 2.19 -0.53 -10.55
N VAL A 12 1.28 -1.18 -11.25
CA VAL A 12 1.56 -1.82 -12.54
C VAL A 12 0.34 -1.77 -13.45
N VAL A 13 0.57 -1.40 -14.70
CA VAL A 13 -0.44 -1.45 -15.76
C VAL A 13 -0.46 -2.87 -16.32
N VAL A 14 -1.63 -3.50 -16.33
CA VAL A 14 -1.85 -4.84 -16.86
C VAL A 14 -2.55 -4.72 -18.20
N ASN A 15 -1.91 -5.23 -19.25
CA ASN A 15 -2.40 -5.14 -20.64
C ASN A 15 -3.43 -6.23 -21.00
N LEU A 16 -3.84 -7.06 -20.05
CA LEU A 16 -4.97 -7.98 -20.21
C LEU A 16 -6.28 -7.22 -20.01
N THR A 17 -7.33 -7.61 -20.71
CA THR A 17 -8.67 -7.05 -20.50
C THR A 17 -9.51 -7.97 -19.61
N LYS A 18 -10.20 -7.38 -18.63
CA LYS A 18 -11.11 -8.07 -17.72
C LYS A 18 -12.27 -7.15 -17.32
N MET A 19 -13.38 -7.73 -16.91
CA MET A 19 -14.40 -7.03 -16.12
C MET A 19 -13.84 -6.63 -14.75
N HIS A 20 -14.46 -5.65 -14.10
CA HIS A 20 -13.90 -5.01 -12.90
C HIS A 20 -13.60 -5.99 -11.76
N GLU A 21 -14.55 -6.86 -11.41
CA GLU A 21 -14.37 -7.84 -10.33
C GLU A 21 -13.36 -8.94 -10.66
N ASP A 22 -13.20 -9.28 -11.94
CA ASP A 22 -12.16 -10.20 -12.40
C ASP A 22 -10.77 -9.55 -12.38
N ALA A 23 -10.69 -8.26 -12.68
CA ALA A 23 -9.47 -7.47 -12.59
C ALA A 23 -9.00 -7.32 -11.14
N GLU A 24 -9.92 -7.05 -10.20
CA GLU A 24 -9.66 -7.02 -8.76
C GLU A 24 -9.08 -8.35 -8.27
N ARG A 25 -9.73 -9.47 -8.62
CA ARG A 25 -9.24 -10.82 -8.28
C ARG A 25 -7.87 -11.09 -8.88
N TYR A 26 -7.65 -10.73 -10.14
CA TYR A 26 -6.34 -10.88 -10.76
C TYR A 26 -5.24 -10.14 -9.97
N CYS A 27 -5.50 -8.89 -9.55
CA CYS A 27 -4.52 -8.14 -8.78
C CYS A 27 -4.22 -8.81 -7.43
N ALA A 28 -5.24 -9.32 -6.74
CA ALA A 28 -5.11 -10.02 -5.47
C ALA A 28 -4.35 -11.35 -5.60
N ASP A 29 -4.59 -12.10 -6.67
CA ASP A 29 -3.94 -13.39 -6.91
C ASP A 29 -2.49 -13.24 -7.41
N THR A 30 -2.22 -12.20 -8.19
CA THR A 30 -0.92 -12.00 -8.85
C THR A 30 0.10 -11.28 -7.96
N TYR A 31 -0.37 -10.34 -7.13
CA TYR A 31 0.49 -9.52 -6.30
C TYR A 31 0.09 -9.69 -4.82
N SER A 32 1.07 -9.99 -3.95
CA SER A 32 0.79 -10.18 -2.53
C SER A 32 0.20 -8.89 -1.92
N GLY A 33 -1.01 -8.99 -1.37
CA GLY A 33 -1.76 -7.82 -0.90
C GLY A 33 -2.18 -6.86 -2.02
N GLY A 34 -2.22 -7.35 -3.26
CA GLY A 34 -2.56 -6.59 -4.44
C GLY A 34 -4.06 -6.37 -4.58
N HIS A 35 -4.42 -5.29 -5.25
CA HIS A 35 -5.79 -4.92 -5.58
C HIS A 35 -5.76 -3.88 -6.70
N LEU A 36 -6.91 -3.50 -7.27
CA LEU A 36 -6.98 -2.39 -8.22
C LEU A 36 -6.55 -1.08 -7.55
N VAL A 37 -5.86 -0.23 -8.30
CA VAL A 37 -5.25 1.00 -7.79
C VAL A 37 -6.26 1.91 -7.10
N TYR A 38 -5.85 2.49 -5.96
CA TYR A 38 -6.57 3.55 -5.26
C TYR A 38 -5.86 4.87 -5.54
N ILE A 39 -6.62 5.85 -6.05
CA ILE A 39 -6.08 7.17 -6.39
C ILE A 39 -6.62 8.16 -5.37
N LEU A 40 -5.81 8.46 -4.35
CA LEU A 40 -6.25 9.21 -3.17
C LEU A 40 -6.00 10.72 -3.25
N ASP A 41 -5.22 11.16 -4.24
CA ASP A 41 -4.88 12.56 -4.47
C ASP A 41 -4.45 12.79 -5.94
N SER A 42 -4.22 14.07 -6.29
CA SER A 42 -3.82 14.47 -7.64
C SER A 42 -2.41 14.03 -8.01
N GLU A 43 -1.51 13.91 -7.05
CA GLU A 43 -0.13 13.45 -7.30
C GLU A 43 -0.14 12.00 -7.75
N THR A 44 -0.87 11.14 -7.03
CA THR A 44 -1.11 9.74 -7.38
C THR A 44 -1.81 9.63 -8.72
N ASN A 45 -2.83 10.46 -9.01
CA ASN A 45 -3.50 10.44 -10.30
C ASN A 45 -2.55 10.71 -11.47
N ASN A 46 -1.71 11.74 -11.34
CA ASN A 46 -0.74 12.12 -12.37
C ASN A 46 0.32 11.05 -12.54
N PHE A 47 0.80 10.47 -11.43
CA PHE A 47 1.74 9.36 -11.47
C PHE A 47 1.14 8.14 -12.16
N THR A 48 -0.06 7.70 -11.76
CA THR A 48 -0.77 6.59 -12.41
C THR A 48 -0.95 6.85 -13.90
N ASN A 49 -1.29 8.08 -14.31
CA ASN A 49 -1.42 8.45 -15.72
C ASN A 49 -0.09 8.34 -16.47
N SER A 50 1.03 8.72 -15.83
CA SER A 50 2.35 8.63 -16.44
C SER A 50 2.79 7.19 -16.77
N LEU A 51 2.18 6.18 -16.12
CA LEU A 51 2.44 4.77 -16.40
C LEU A 51 1.70 4.29 -17.67
N LEU A 52 0.67 5.01 -18.12
CA LEU A 52 -0.16 4.63 -19.26
C LEU A 52 0.54 4.99 -20.57
N ARG A 53 0.94 3.97 -21.34
CA ARG A 53 1.63 4.16 -22.63
C ARG A 53 0.67 4.31 -23.81
N GLU A 54 -0.54 3.78 -23.64
CA GLU A 54 -1.57 3.75 -24.69
C GLU A 54 -2.78 4.56 -24.24
N LYS A 55 -3.41 5.22 -25.21
CA LYS A 55 -4.70 5.92 -25.02
C LYS A 55 -5.83 4.90 -24.96
N ASP A 56 -5.91 4.19 -23.84
CA ASP A 56 -6.93 3.18 -23.56
C ASP A 56 -7.69 3.53 -22.27
N PHE A 57 -8.69 2.73 -21.92
CA PHE A 57 -9.39 2.82 -20.65
C PHE A 57 -8.88 1.75 -19.68
N TYR A 58 -8.69 2.15 -18.43
CA TYR A 58 -8.12 1.29 -17.40
C TYR A 58 -8.99 1.25 -16.15
N HIS A 59 -9.40 0.05 -15.71
CA HIS A 59 -10.08 -0.11 -14.43
C HIS A 59 -9.20 0.38 -13.28
N ILE A 60 -9.82 1.13 -12.38
CA ILE A 60 -9.29 1.49 -11.06
C ILE A 60 -10.18 0.90 -9.97
N GLY A 61 -9.75 0.90 -8.72
CA GLY A 61 -10.49 0.25 -7.63
C GLY A 61 -11.76 0.98 -7.18
N LEU A 62 -12.26 1.97 -7.94
CA LEU A 62 -13.40 2.80 -7.54
C LEU A 62 -14.69 2.30 -8.20
N SER A 63 -15.77 2.25 -7.42
CA SER A 63 -17.11 1.98 -7.92
C SER A 63 -18.19 2.63 -7.04
N ASP A 64 -19.41 2.78 -7.53
CA ASP A 64 -20.59 3.18 -6.74
C ASP A 64 -21.73 2.14 -6.81
N LYS A 65 -21.38 0.89 -7.12
CA LYS A 65 -22.29 -0.27 -7.25
C LYS A 65 -23.27 -0.45 -6.08
N ILE A 66 -22.86 -0.07 -4.86
CA ILE A 66 -23.69 -0.21 -3.66
C ILE A 66 -24.78 0.86 -3.62
N ARG A 67 -24.45 2.10 -3.98
CA ARG A 67 -25.36 3.25 -3.95
C ARG A 67 -24.85 4.29 -4.94
N ASN A 68 -25.62 4.52 -6.00
CA ASN A 68 -25.32 5.51 -7.04
C ASN A 68 -24.91 6.86 -6.45
N GLY A 69 -23.77 7.39 -6.90
CA GLY A 69 -23.16 8.63 -6.42
C GLY A 69 -22.31 8.50 -5.15
N ASP A 70 -22.34 7.35 -4.47
CA ASP A 70 -21.47 7.02 -3.32
C ASP A 70 -20.29 6.16 -3.75
N TYR A 71 -19.28 6.81 -4.31
CA TYR A 71 -18.08 6.15 -4.82
C TYR A 71 -17.17 5.64 -3.68
N ARG A 72 -16.86 4.35 -3.73
CA ARG A 72 -16.04 3.63 -2.74
C ARG A 72 -14.97 2.79 -3.43
N TRP A 73 -13.82 2.75 -2.79
CA TRP A 73 -12.73 1.86 -3.16
C TRP A 73 -13.12 0.41 -2.86
N THR A 74 -12.43 -0.58 -3.44
CA THR A 74 -12.74 -2.01 -3.23
C THR A 74 -12.57 -2.45 -1.77
N ASN A 75 -11.81 -1.72 -0.95
CA ASN A 75 -11.75 -1.90 0.51
C ASN A 75 -12.96 -1.30 1.28
N GLY A 76 -13.92 -0.69 0.59
CA GLY A 76 -15.11 -0.06 1.16
C GLY A 76 -14.96 1.39 1.62
N GLN A 77 -13.75 1.96 1.59
CA GLN A 77 -13.51 3.35 1.97
C GLN A 77 -14.13 4.31 0.95
N ALA A 78 -14.82 5.35 1.44
CA ALA A 78 -15.38 6.39 0.58
C ALA A 78 -14.27 7.24 -0.07
N ALA A 79 -14.45 7.58 -1.35
CA ALA A 79 -13.49 8.41 -2.07
C ALA A 79 -13.66 9.91 -1.75
N ASN A 80 -12.64 10.49 -1.13
CA ASN A 80 -12.55 11.93 -0.89
C ASN A 80 -12.01 12.69 -2.10
N TYR A 81 -11.02 12.12 -2.79
CA TYR A 81 -10.50 12.63 -4.04
C TYR A 81 -11.26 12.04 -5.22
N LYS A 82 -11.66 12.88 -6.17
CA LYS A 82 -12.39 12.51 -7.38
C LYS A 82 -11.84 13.30 -8.56
N ASN A 83 -11.61 12.63 -9.67
CA ASN A 83 -11.08 13.26 -10.87
C ASN A 83 -11.87 12.90 -12.13
N PHE A 84 -13.20 12.93 -11.99
CA PHE A 84 -14.11 12.67 -13.10
C PHE A 84 -13.96 13.70 -14.23
N LYS A 85 -14.25 13.26 -15.45
CA LYS A 85 -14.36 14.16 -16.60
C LYS A 85 -15.35 15.29 -16.30
N THR A 86 -15.00 16.52 -16.71
CA THR A 86 -15.88 17.68 -16.58
C THR A 86 -17.29 17.39 -17.10
N GLY A 87 -18.31 17.72 -16.30
CA GLY A 87 -19.72 17.46 -16.63
C GLY A 87 -20.23 16.09 -16.19
N HIS A 88 -19.42 15.32 -15.45
CA HIS A 88 -19.85 14.04 -14.88
C HIS A 88 -21.06 14.17 -13.95
N LEU A 89 -22.03 13.28 -14.15
CA LEU A 89 -23.20 13.05 -13.30
C LEU A 89 -23.32 11.53 -13.09
N SER A 90 -23.54 11.09 -11.86
CA SER A 90 -23.72 9.67 -11.53
C SER A 90 -24.88 9.06 -12.31
N ASN A 91 -24.75 7.80 -12.72
CA ASN A 91 -25.72 7.09 -13.52
C ASN A 91 -26.10 5.74 -12.89
N LEU A 92 -27.40 5.52 -12.71
CA LEU A 92 -27.94 4.30 -12.08
C LEU A 92 -27.60 2.98 -12.78
N LYS A 93 -27.01 2.98 -13.98
CA LYS A 93 -26.62 1.78 -14.73
C LYS A 93 -25.11 1.63 -14.92
N HIS A 94 -24.34 2.64 -14.54
CA HIS A 94 -22.89 2.63 -14.64
C HIS A 94 -22.33 2.62 -13.23
N TYR A 95 -21.43 1.70 -12.94
CA TYR A 95 -20.98 1.51 -11.55
C TYR A 95 -19.47 1.53 -11.40
N TYR A 96 -18.74 1.27 -12.48
CA TYR A 96 -17.30 1.08 -12.43
C TYR A 96 -16.59 2.26 -13.06
N ILE A 97 -15.47 2.62 -12.46
CA ILE A 97 -14.71 3.79 -12.85
C ILE A 97 -13.47 3.36 -13.62
N LEU A 98 -13.30 3.96 -14.79
CA LEU A 98 -12.13 3.76 -15.62
C LEU A 98 -11.38 5.08 -15.80
N MET A 99 -10.06 4.99 -15.76
CA MET A 99 -9.16 6.09 -16.02
C MET A 99 -8.79 6.12 -17.50
N HIS A 100 -8.85 7.31 -18.11
CA HIS A 100 -8.41 7.57 -19.48
C HIS A 100 -7.92 9.01 -19.61
N ASN A 101 -6.68 9.21 -20.11
CA ASN A 101 -6.06 10.53 -20.27
C ASN A 101 -6.15 11.41 -19.02
N SER A 102 -5.72 10.88 -17.88
CA SER A 102 -5.67 11.54 -16.58
C SER A 102 -7.03 11.89 -15.94
N VAL A 103 -8.16 11.51 -16.54
CA VAL A 103 -9.50 11.75 -16.00
C VAL A 103 -10.30 10.45 -15.91
N TRP A 104 -11.36 10.46 -15.10
CA TRP A 104 -12.16 9.27 -14.81
C TRP A 104 -13.52 9.31 -15.48
N TYR A 105 -14.01 8.13 -15.89
CA TYR A 105 -15.30 7.91 -16.51
C TYR A 105 -16.05 6.81 -15.76
N GLU A 106 -17.33 7.05 -15.49
CA GLU A 106 -18.25 6.05 -14.95
C GLU A 106 -18.94 5.33 -16.11
N ILE A 107 -18.74 4.01 -16.19
CA ILE A 107 -19.24 3.19 -17.29
C ILE A 107 -19.89 1.90 -16.80
N TYR A 108 -20.57 1.22 -17.71
CA TYR A 108 -21.00 -0.17 -17.52
C TYR A 108 -19.78 -1.10 -17.42
N ASP A 109 -19.96 -2.24 -16.76
CA ASP A 109 -18.90 -3.25 -16.69
C ASP A 109 -18.55 -3.74 -18.09
N THR A 110 -17.29 -3.62 -18.44
CA THR A 110 -16.77 -3.99 -19.75
C THR A 110 -15.35 -4.51 -19.59
N ASP A 111 -14.95 -5.40 -20.49
CA ASP A 111 -13.57 -5.82 -20.59
C ASP A 111 -12.69 -4.61 -20.86
N SER A 112 -11.76 -4.33 -19.96
CA SER A 112 -10.80 -3.24 -20.09
C SER A 112 -9.49 -3.59 -19.43
N LYS A 113 -8.42 -2.91 -19.85
CA LYS A 113 -7.14 -2.98 -19.16
C LYS A 113 -7.30 -2.48 -17.74
N PHE A 114 -6.32 -2.72 -16.88
CA PHE A 114 -6.47 -2.37 -15.47
C PHE A 114 -5.14 -2.10 -14.81
N ILE A 115 -5.18 -1.43 -13.66
CA ILE A 115 -4.00 -1.01 -12.93
C ILE A 115 -4.06 -1.66 -11.56
N CYS A 116 -3.10 -2.51 -11.27
CA CYS A 116 -2.95 -3.08 -9.94
C CYS A 116 -2.03 -2.19 -9.10
N GLN A 117 -2.33 -2.10 -7.80
CA GLN A 117 -1.40 -1.65 -6.79
C GLN A 117 -1.17 -2.76 -5.76
N ALA A 118 -0.01 -2.72 -5.12
CA ALA A 118 0.25 -3.44 -3.88
C ALA A 118 1.03 -2.52 -2.94
N SER A 119 0.90 -2.73 -1.64
CA SER A 119 1.76 -2.06 -0.67
C SER A 119 3.22 -2.36 -0.99
N ALA A 120 4.07 -1.33 -0.99
CA ALA A 120 5.50 -1.53 -1.20
C ALA A 120 6.19 -2.02 0.08
N GLU A 121 5.46 -2.71 0.99
CA GLU A 121 5.94 -3.18 2.29
C GLU A 121 7.40 -3.63 2.14
N ARG A 122 8.31 -2.79 2.63
CA ARG A 122 9.62 -3.27 2.98
C ARG A 122 9.38 -4.20 4.14
N LYS A 123 9.34 -5.51 3.89
CA LYS A 123 9.67 -6.52 4.89
C LYS A 123 11.16 -6.44 5.29
N GLU A 124 11.76 -5.25 5.23
CA GLU A 124 13.12 -4.97 5.65
C GLU A 124 13.05 -4.20 6.96
N PHE A 125 13.11 -4.94 8.06
CA PHE A 125 13.52 -4.38 9.33
C PHE A 125 15.04 -4.24 9.31
N PHE A 126 15.53 -3.03 9.62
CA PHE A 126 16.96 -2.81 9.85
C PHE A 126 17.34 -3.41 11.20
N PHE A 127 18.20 -4.42 11.19
CA PHE A 127 18.88 -4.88 12.40
C PHE A 127 20.03 -3.92 12.71
N LEU A 128 19.96 -3.21 13.84
CA LEU A 128 21.13 -2.56 14.44
C LEU A 128 21.97 -3.64 15.13
N ASN A 129 22.74 -4.40 14.35
CA ASN A 129 23.83 -5.19 14.90
C ASN A 129 25.15 -4.48 14.59
N ASP A 130 25.84 -4.13 15.67
CA ASP A 130 27.20 -3.63 15.76
C ASP A 130 27.45 -2.15 15.47
N THR A 131 28.38 -1.59 16.26
CA THR A 131 28.74 -0.16 16.32
C THR A 131 29.39 0.39 15.05
N ASN A 132 29.44 -0.35 13.95
CA ASN A 132 30.00 0.08 12.67
C ASN A 132 29.15 -0.41 11.49
N PHE A 133 28.88 0.50 10.56
CA PHE A 133 28.03 0.29 9.39
C PHE A 133 28.66 -0.75 8.44
N VAL A 134 28.02 -1.90 8.25
CA VAL A 134 28.42 -2.88 7.23
C VAL A 134 27.25 -3.10 6.27
N ASN A 135 27.43 -2.68 5.01
CA ASN A 135 26.46 -2.84 3.91
C ASN A 135 26.40 -4.29 3.37
N LYS A 136 26.15 -5.29 4.22
CA LYS A 136 25.93 -6.67 3.77
C LYS A 136 24.58 -7.20 4.23
N THR A 137 23.70 -7.42 3.26
CA THR A 137 22.41 -8.09 3.40
C THR A 137 22.59 -9.61 3.42
N ASN A 138 22.08 -10.26 4.46
CA ASN A 138 21.83 -11.70 4.46
C ASN A 138 20.34 -11.91 4.70
N GLU A 139 19.61 -12.29 3.65
CA GLU A 139 18.21 -12.69 3.75
C GLU A 139 18.12 -14.07 4.42
N THR A 140 17.43 -14.15 5.55
CA THR A 140 17.08 -15.43 6.17
C THR A 140 15.57 -15.62 6.06
N GLY A 141 15.16 -16.50 5.14
CA GLY A 141 13.76 -16.79 4.88
C GLY A 141 13.19 -17.77 5.89
N VAL A 142 12.64 -17.29 7.02
CA VAL A 142 11.69 -18.08 7.83
C VAL A 142 10.61 -17.18 8.45
N LEU A 143 9.35 -17.50 8.11
CA LEU A 143 8.09 -16.91 8.60
C LEU A 143 8.04 -16.81 10.14
N THR A 144 8.31 -15.62 10.69
CA THR A 144 8.14 -15.35 12.12
C THR A 144 7.57 -13.95 12.36
N ARG A 145 6.63 -13.85 13.31
CA ARG A 145 6.03 -12.59 13.71
C ARG A 145 6.89 -11.95 14.80
N ILE A 146 7.72 -10.99 14.40
CA ILE A 146 8.48 -10.16 15.34
C ILE A 146 7.53 -9.09 15.88
N THR A 147 7.28 -9.10 17.19
CA THR A 147 6.41 -8.09 17.84
C THR A 147 7.25 -7.21 18.74
N TRP A 148 7.33 -5.92 18.41
CA TRP A 148 8.01 -4.92 19.22
C TRP A 148 7.03 -4.34 20.25
N LYS A 149 7.39 -4.40 21.54
CA LYS A 149 6.67 -3.69 22.61
C LYS A 149 7.59 -2.62 23.18
N CYS A 150 7.19 -1.37 23.01
CA CYS A 150 7.87 -0.25 23.63
C CYS A 150 7.26 -0.02 25.02
N GLY A 151 8.08 0.04 26.07
CA GLY A 151 7.63 0.23 27.44
C GLY A 151 8.59 1.14 28.21
N VAL A 152 8.04 2.06 29.00
CA VAL A 152 8.81 2.91 29.90
C VAL A 152 9.00 2.14 31.21
N HIS A 153 10.24 1.86 31.59
CA HIS A 153 10.54 1.14 32.83
C HIS A 153 10.65 2.09 34.04
N ASP A 154 11.13 3.32 33.82
CA ASP A 154 11.15 4.42 34.79
C ASP A 154 11.16 5.78 34.07
N GLU A 155 10.92 6.88 34.79
CA GLU A 155 10.84 8.26 34.24
C GLU A 155 12.12 8.76 33.55
N HIS A 156 13.26 8.06 33.68
CA HIS A 156 14.56 8.54 33.25
C HIS A 156 15.23 7.66 32.19
N ASN A 157 14.75 6.42 31.97
CA ASN A 157 15.33 5.43 31.07
C ASN A 157 14.27 4.77 30.19
N HIS A 158 14.34 5.05 28.89
CA HIS A 158 13.56 4.31 27.90
C HIS A 158 14.33 3.05 27.52
N ASN A 159 13.72 1.87 27.72
CA ASN A 159 14.29 0.60 27.27
C ASN A 159 13.42 0.05 26.14
N PHE A 160 14.08 -0.62 25.20
CA PHE A 160 13.40 -1.36 24.14
C PHE A 160 13.59 -2.84 24.41
N GLN A 161 12.49 -3.59 24.50
CA GLN A 161 12.53 -5.05 24.62
C GLN A 161 12.07 -5.68 23.31
N LEU A 162 12.91 -6.57 22.78
CA LEU A 162 12.61 -7.41 21.64
C LEU A 162 12.08 -8.75 22.13
N PHE A 163 10.86 -9.10 21.70
CA PHE A 163 10.29 -10.42 21.91
C PHE A 163 10.17 -11.13 20.58
N TYR A 164 10.63 -12.38 20.54
CA TYR A 164 10.33 -13.29 19.45
C TYR A 164 9.23 -14.24 19.91
N GLN A 165 8.17 -14.36 19.12
CA GLN A 165 7.11 -15.34 19.37
C GLN A 165 7.07 -16.35 18.22
N ASN A 166 7.26 -17.62 18.56
CA ASN A 166 7.05 -18.71 17.60
C ASN A 166 5.54 -18.91 17.35
N VAL A 167 5.19 -19.61 16.27
CA VAL A 167 3.80 -19.91 15.86
C VAL A 167 2.98 -20.61 16.96
N ASN A 168 3.65 -21.26 17.91
CA ASN A 168 3.03 -21.97 19.05
C ASN A 168 2.87 -21.09 20.31
N GLY A 169 3.14 -19.78 20.23
CA GLY A 169 2.96 -18.83 21.34
C GLY A 169 4.12 -18.76 22.33
N THR A 170 5.15 -19.59 22.20
CA THR A 170 6.36 -19.55 23.05
C THR A 170 7.14 -18.25 22.83
N GLU A 171 7.32 -17.46 23.88
CA GLU A 171 8.12 -16.23 23.87
C GLU A 171 9.59 -16.55 24.17
N LEU A 172 10.49 -16.13 23.28
CA LEU A 172 11.95 -16.15 23.50
C LEU A 172 12.44 -14.72 23.69
N HIS A 173 13.03 -14.46 24.85
CA HIS A 173 13.48 -13.13 25.27
C HIS A 173 14.91 -12.85 24.77
N LEU A 174 15.07 -11.88 23.87
CA LEU A 174 16.34 -11.62 23.17
C LEU A 174 17.06 -10.35 23.61
N SER A 175 17.04 -10.06 24.93
CA SER A 175 17.85 -9.05 25.63
C SER A 175 17.28 -7.63 25.74
N HIS A 176 17.85 -6.88 26.68
CA HIS A 176 17.51 -5.51 27.06
C HIS A 176 18.49 -4.52 26.41
N VAL A 177 17.99 -3.51 25.70
CA VAL A 177 18.82 -2.38 25.25
C VAL A 177 18.59 -1.18 26.16
N ARG A 178 19.64 -0.78 26.90
CA ARG A 178 19.66 0.44 27.73
C ARG A 178 20.36 1.58 26.98
N ASN A 179 19.70 2.73 26.88
CA ASN A 179 20.32 3.93 26.35
C ASN A 179 21.18 4.60 27.44
N LYS A 180 22.51 4.55 27.36
CA LYS A 180 23.37 5.32 28.29
C LYS A 180 23.37 6.79 27.87
N LYS A 181 22.80 7.67 28.68
CA LYS A 181 22.86 9.13 28.47
C LYS A 181 24.31 9.59 28.21
N LYS A 182 24.52 10.33 27.11
CA LYS A 182 25.77 11.08 26.86
C LYS A 182 26.05 11.99 28.07
N ARG A 183 27.19 11.79 28.73
CA ARG A 183 27.74 12.76 29.70
C ARG A 183 28.08 14.04 28.95
N ILE A 184 27.35 15.12 29.21
CA ILE A 184 27.78 16.47 28.86
C ILE A 184 28.86 16.84 29.87
N LEU A 185 30.13 16.89 29.45
CA LEU A 185 31.19 17.51 30.24
C LEU A 185 30.96 19.02 30.19
N ARG A 186 30.60 19.62 31.32
CA ARG A 186 30.76 21.05 31.55
C ARG A 186 32.19 21.26 32.07
N PHE A 187 32.99 22.04 31.35
CA PHE A 187 34.20 22.67 31.87
C PHE A 187 33.82 23.98 32.55
#